data_AF-A0A2E2VSX9-F1
#
_entry.id   AF-A0A2E2VSX9-F1
#
_cell.length_a   1.000
_cell.length_b   1.000
_cell.length_c   1.000
_cell.angle_alpha   90.00
_cell.angle_beta   90.00
_cell.angle_gamma   90.00
#
_symmetry.space_group_name_H-M   'P 1'
#
loop_
_entity.id
_entity.type
_entity.pdbx_description
1 polymer ?
#
loop_
_entity_poly.entity_id
_entity_poly.type
_entity_poly.pdbx_seq_one_letter_code
_entity_poly.pdbx_strand_id
1 'polypeptide(L)'
;MEKCVVRNFWAMMFCMFLASCASTQQKLDIFRAYDGPVKAVEQVASVHVPSDMELVAINDLKVSAPLLAAPERVYHIMPGTVKLSFRYERLWELGNDEHDVIESPVYYVATQLEAGERYRLSHQEIEQYSDAIKVKEQLSAWLVDSSSNKIVAQLDSYKNQESSLVDKFFGNDDAPVVQKSVVQKPVAQKPVVQQKTVAVKPVSPPAPKDLEKDVVADAQLTQESYTLVEKKSSVVEQLQALWNKASTEERQAFHKWLYSK
;
A
#
# COMPACT_ATOMS: atom_id res chain seq x y z
N MET A 1 60.94 -10.67 43.30
CA MET A 1 59.46 -10.69 43.35
C MET A 1 58.81 -10.15 42.07
N GLU A 2 59.56 -9.62 41.09
CA GLU A 2 58.98 -8.97 39.89
C GLU A 2 58.50 -9.93 38.78
N LYS A 3 59.03 -11.15 38.71
CA LYS A 3 58.68 -12.11 37.65
C LYS A 3 57.27 -12.73 37.80
N CYS A 4 56.66 -12.63 38.98
CA CYS A 4 55.34 -13.20 39.23
C CYS A 4 54.21 -12.27 38.77
N VAL A 5 54.45 -10.95 38.74
CA VAL A 5 53.46 -9.94 38.36
C VAL A 5 53.32 -9.87 36.83
N VAL A 6 54.44 -9.96 36.10
CA VAL A 6 54.46 -9.87 34.62
C VAL A 6 53.78 -11.07 33.95
N ARG A 7 53.89 -12.28 34.54
CA ARG A 7 53.25 -13.50 34.00
C ARG A 7 51.73 -13.50 34.18
N ASN A 8 51.22 -12.94 35.29
CA ASN A 8 49.78 -12.75 35.48
C ASN A 8 49.22 -11.59 34.64
N PHE A 9 50.02 -10.57 34.35
CA PHE A 9 49.61 -9.44 33.51
C PHE A 9 49.38 -9.86 32.05
N TRP A 10 50.24 -10.74 31.52
CA TRP A 10 50.08 -11.31 30.17
C TRP A 10 48.84 -12.22 30.05
N ALA A 11 48.53 -12.99 31.10
CA ALA A 11 47.33 -13.84 31.14
C ALA A 11 46.04 -13.01 31.20
N MET A 12 46.04 -11.88 31.93
CA MET A 12 44.87 -11.01 32.05
C MET A 12 44.59 -10.20 30.76
N MET A 13 45.64 -9.79 30.04
CA MET A 13 45.51 -9.11 28.74
C MET A 13 44.97 -10.06 27.66
N PHE A 14 45.33 -11.35 27.68
CA PHE A 14 44.83 -12.35 26.73
C PHE A 14 43.33 -12.66 26.94
N CYS A 15 42.83 -12.60 28.18
CA CYS A 15 41.41 -12.77 28.47
C CYS A 15 40.53 -11.60 27.98
N MET A 16 41.08 -10.39 27.82
CA MET A 16 40.34 -9.24 27.29
C MET A 16 40.05 -9.31 25.78
N PHE A 17 40.87 -10.04 25.00
CA PHE A 17 40.65 -10.19 23.55
C PHE A 17 39.58 -11.25 23.20
N LEU A 18 39.27 -12.17 24.11
CA LEU A 18 38.24 -13.20 23.89
C LEU A 18 36.81 -12.75 24.24
N ALA A 19 36.64 -11.57 24.85
CA ALA A 19 35.34 -11.02 25.23
C ALA A 19 34.65 -10.22 24.10
N SER A 20 35.28 -10.07 22.93
CA SER A 20 34.73 -9.25 21.82
C SER A 20 33.86 -10.03 20.81
N CYS A 21 33.51 -11.29 21.08
CA CYS A 21 32.52 -12.04 20.30
C CYS A 21 31.10 -11.99 20.92
N ALA A 22 30.81 -10.98 21.74
CA ALA A 22 29.46 -10.77 22.28
C ALA A 22 28.61 -9.99 21.26
N SER A 23 28.07 -10.75 20.30
CA SER A 23 26.85 -10.48 19.54
C SER A 23 26.55 -9.01 19.25
N THR A 24 26.91 -8.54 18.07
CA THR A 24 26.18 -7.47 17.39
C THR A 24 24.74 -7.97 17.22
N GLN A 25 23.87 -7.69 18.19
CA GLN A 25 22.49 -8.12 18.19
C GLN A 25 21.76 -7.27 17.14
N GLN A 26 21.78 -7.76 15.89
CA GLN A 26 21.07 -7.16 14.77
C GLN A 26 19.62 -7.01 15.20
N LYS A 27 19.17 -5.77 15.40
CA LYS A 27 17.82 -5.46 15.82
C LYS A 27 16.91 -5.72 14.61
N LEU A 28 16.19 -6.84 14.64
CA LEU A 28 15.15 -7.11 13.64
C LEU A 28 13.92 -6.29 14.01
N ASP A 29 13.42 -5.51 13.07
CA ASP A 29 12.15 -4.80 13.22
C ASP A 29 11.01 -5.73 12.82
N ILE A 30 10.11 -5.99 13.78
CA ILE A 30 9.00 -6.93 13.64
C ILE A 30 7.69 -6.16 13.45
N PHE A 31 7.05 -6.37 12.31
CA PHE A 31 5.77 -5.80 11.92
C PHE A 31 4.67 -6.85 12.03
N ARG A 32 3.53 -6.47 12.63
CA ARG A 32 2.36 -7.33 12.72
C ARG A 32 1.39 -6.95 11.60
N ALA A 33 1.19 -7.86 10.65
CA ALA A 33 0.26 -7.68 9.55
C ALA A 33 -1.09 -8.37 9.83
N TYR A 34 -1.57 -8.28 11.06
CA TYR A 34 -2.85 -8.85 11.48
C TYR A 34 -3.40 -8.09 12.69
N ASP A 35 -4.72 -8.12 12.82
CA ASP A 35 -5.44 -7.49 13.92
C ASP A 35 -5.52 -8.38 15.15
N GLY A 36 -5.66 -7.73 16.32
CA GLY A 36 -5.91 -8.39 17.60
C GLY A 36 -4.66 -8.56 18.47
N PRO A 37 -4.74 -9.44 19.49
CA PRO A 37 -3.64 -9.66 20.42
C PRO A 37 -2.43 -10.28 19.72
N VAL A 38 -1.23 -10.01 20.25
CA VAL A 38 0.01 -10.64 19.77
C VAL A 38 -0.14 -12.16 19.84
N LYS A 39 0.05 -12.82 18.70
CA LYS A 39 0.09 -14.28 18.59
C LYS A 39 1.53 -14.78 18.75
N ALA A 40 1.67 -16.01 19.23
CA ALA A 40 2.97 -16.67 19.33
C ALA A 40 3.55 -16.92 17.93
N VAL A 41 4.88 -17.03 17.82
CA VAL A 41 5.59 -17.18 16.53
C VAL A 41 5.16 -18.46 15.81
N GLU A 42 4.79 -19.50 16.56
CA GLU A 42 4.33 -20.80 16.06
C GLU A 42 2.93 -20.73 15.43
N GLN A 43 2.18 -19.66 15.70
CA GLN A 43 0.82 -19.44 15.19
C GLN A 43 0.76 -18.48 14.00
N VAL A 44 1.90 -17.91 13.62
CA VAL A 44 2.03 -16.94 12.53
C VAL A 44 3.10 -17.40 11.55
N ALA A 45 2.99 -16.96 10.31
CA ALA A 45 4.08 -17.08 9.35
C ALA A 45 4.98 -15.84 9.48
N SER A 46 6.30 -16.03 9.42
CA SER A 46 7.25 -14.91 9.46
C SER A 46 7.84 -14.68 8.08
N VAL A 47 7.64 -13.52 7.48
CA VAL A 47 8.22 -13.14 6.18
C VAL A 47 9.33 -12.13 6.39
N HIS A 48 10.55 -12.53 6.04
CA HIS A 48 11.77 -11.74 6.11
C HIS A 48 11.99 -11.02 4.78
N VAL A 49 12.09 -9.70 4.83
CA VAL A 49 12.22 -8.82 3.68
C VAL A 49 13.53 -8.03 3.80
N PRO A 50 14.45 -8.12 2.83
CA PRO A 50 15.72 -7.40 2.88
C PRO A 50 15.51 -5.89 2.73
N SER A 51 16.54 -5.10 3.02
CA SER A 51 16.44 -3.62 3.04
C SER A 51 16.14 -2.99 1.67
N ASP A 52 16.60 -3.61 0.58
CA ASP A 52 16.43 -3.17 -0.81
C ASP A 52 15.13 -3.65 -1.46
N MET A 53 14.28 -4.34 -0.69
CA MET A 53 12.94 -4.75 -1.10
C MET A 53 11.91 -4.17 -0.15
N GLU A 54 10.84 -3.62 -0.68
CA GLU A 54 9.70 -3.13 0.11
C GLU A 54 8.49 -4.05 -0.07
N LEU A 55 7.88 -4.45 1.05
CA LEU A 55 6.57 -5.09 1.06
C LEU A 55 5.48 -4.01 1.09
N VAL A 56 4.87 -3.76 -0.06
CA VAL A 56 3.90 -2.67 -0.28
C VAL A 56 2.52 -3.03 0.28
N ALA A 57 2.09 -4.28 0.09
CA ALA A 57 0.78 -4.74 0.55
C ALA A 57 0.75 -6.23 0.86
N ILE A 58 -0.15 -6.61 1.77
CA ILE A 58 -0.51 -7.99 2.07
C ILE A 58 -2.02 -8.12 1.87
N ASN A 59 -2.46 -9.02 0.99
CA ASN A 59 -3.87 -9.18 0.64
C ASN A 59 -4.55 -7.86 0.23
N ASP A 60 -3.87 -7.07 -0.61
CA ASP A 60 -4.30 -5.73 -1.07
C ASP A 60 -4.39 -4.65 0.02
N LEU A 61 -4.08 -4.98 1.27
CA LEU A 61 -3.98 -4.03 2.36
C LEU A 61 -2.57 -3.46 2.39
N LYS A 62 -2.45 -2.14 2.19
CA LYS A 62 -1.18 -1.43 2.24
C LYS A 62 -0.51 -1.65 3.60
N VAL A 63 0.75 -2.06 3.57
CA VAL A 63 1.58 -2.18 4.76
C VAL A 63 2.58 -1.05 4.72
N SER A 64 2.63 -0.24 5.78
CA SER A 64 3.64 0.81 5.89
C SER A 64 4.86 0.26 6.61
N ALA A 65 6.01 0.34 5.96
CA ALA A 65 7.28 0.18 6.62
C ALA A 65 7.81 1.56 7.08
N PRO A 66 8.50 1.64 8.22
CA PRO A 66 9.21 2.85 8.61
C PRO A 66 10.32 3.16 7.60
N LEU A 67 10.53 4.45 7.32
CA LEU A 67 11.50 4.97 6.35
C LEU A 67 12.97 4.67 6.75
N LEU A 68 13.23 4.49 8.04
CA LEU A 68 14.54 4.11 8.56
C LEU A 68 14.69 2.59 8.48
N ALA A 69 15.43 2.12 7.47
CA ALA A 69 15.54 0.70 7.15
C ALA A 69 16.48 -0.03 8.13
N ALA A 70 15.92 -0.97 8.89
CA ALA A 70 16.70 -2.11 9.37
C ALA A 70 17.24 -2.90 8.15
N PRO A 71 18.40 -3.58 8.27
CA PRO A 71 18.94 -4.41 7.19
C PRO A 71 17.98 -5.53 6.76
N GLU A 72 17.09 -5.94 7.67
CA GLU A 72 16.07 -6.95 7.44
C GLU A 72 14.81 -6.59 8.24
N ARG A 73 13.66 -6.66 7.58
CA ARG A 73 12.33 -6.40 8.15
C ARG A 73 11.56 -7.71 8.24
N VAL A 74 10.92 -7.97 9.38
CA VAL A 74 10.13 -9.20 9.59
C VAL A 74 8.67 -8.88 9.69
N TYR A 75 7.84 -9.51 8.86
CA TYR A 75 6.39 -9.38 8.89
C TYR A 75 5.79 -10.66 9.45
N HIS A 76 5.09 -10.57 10.58
CA HIS A 76 4.25 -11.65 11.06
C HIS A 76 2.89 -11.58 10.37
N ILE A 77 2.57 -12.62 9.61
CA ILE A 77 1.37 -12.73 8.79
C ILE A 77 0.56 -13.94 9.27
N MET A 78 -0.76 -13.86 9.18
CA MET A 78 -1.60 -15.03 9.46
C MET A 78 -1.34 -16.14 8.42
N PRO A 79 -1.24 -17.41 8.85
CA PRO A 79 -1.12 -18.53 7.94
C PRO A 79 -2.37 -18.64 7.06
N GLY A 80 -2.20 -19.07 5.81
CA GLY A 80 -3.27 -19.01 4.82
C GLY A 80 -2.76 -18.74 3.40
N THR A 81 -3.69 -18.66 2.46
CA THR A 81 -3.41 -18.16 1.11
C THR A 81 -3.29 -16.65 1.20
N VAL A 82 -2.15 -16.11 0.79
CA VAL A 82 -1.87 -14.67 0.88
C VAL A 82 -1.28 -14.17 -0.42
N LYS A 83 -1.64 -12.94 -0.78
CA LYS A 83 -1.01 -12.18 -1.86
C LYS A 83 -0.03 -11.18 -1.26
N LEU A 84 1.25 -11.37 -1.54
CA LEU A 84 2.32 -10.45 -1.13
C LEU A 84 2.63 -9.54 -2.31
N SER A 85 2.49 -8.23 -2.13
CA SER A 85 2.88 -7.23 -3.12
C SER A 85 4.16 -6.53 -2.67
N PHE A 86 5.15 -6.47 -3.54
CA PHE A 86 6.47 -5.94 -3.23
C PHE A 86 7.12 -5.23 -4.42
N ARG A 87 8.11 -4.40 -4.13
CA ARG A 87 8.96 -3.74 -5.13
C ARG A 87 10.39 -3.73 -4.66
N TYR A 88 11.30 -3.59 -5.60
CA TYR A 88 12.69 -3.26 -5.32
C TYR A 88 12.83 -1.74 -5.21
N GLU A 89 13.54 -1.27 -4.20
CA GLU A 89 13.86 0.15 -4.01
C GLU A 89 15.22 0.26 -3.33
N ARG A 90 16.17 0.92 -4.00
CA ARG A 90 17.52 1.11 -3.45
C ARG A 90 18.14 2.43 -3.90
N LEU A 91 18.85 3.09 -2.99
CA LEU A 91 19.75 4.20 -3.27
C LEU A 91 21.09 3.67 -3.80
N TRP A 92 21.52 4.18 -4.94
CA TRP A 92 22.78 3.87 -5.62
C TRP A 92 23.71 5.07 -5.56
N GLU A 93 24.95 4.84 -5.13
CA GLU A 93 26.01 5.84 -5.14
C GLU A 93 26.75 5.78 -6.49
N LEU A 94 26.69 6.86 -7.27
CA LEU A 94 27.32 6.95 -8.59
C LEU A 94 28.72 7.60 -8.53
N GLY A 95 29.08 8.13 -7.35
CA GLY A 95 30.33 8.88 -7.11
C GLY A 95 30.14 10.39 -7.26
N ASN A 96 31.12 11.18 -6.82
CA ASN A 96 31.08 12.65 -6.87
C ASN A 96 29.81 13.27 -6.25
N ASP A 97 29.35 12.70 -5.12
CA ASP A 97 28.09 13.07 -4.44
C ASP A 97 26.82 12.87 -5.30
N GLU A 98 26.92 12.20 -6.44
CA GLU A 98 25.78 11.83 -7.28
C GLU A 98 25.15 10.53 -6.76
N HIS A 99 23.83 10.56 -6.60
CA HIS A 99 23.05 9.44 -6.12
C HIS A 99 21.83 9.28 -7.02
N ASP A 100 21.42 8.03 -7.25
CA ASP A 100 20.19 7.71 -7.96
C ASP A 100 19.37 6.71 -7.15
N VAL A 101 18.04 6.82 -7.22
CA VAL A 101 17.13 5.86 -6.60
C VAL A 101 16.54 5.00 -7.69
N ILE A 102 16.79 3.69 -7.59
CA ILE A 102 16.25 2.72 -8.52
C ILE A 102 15.06 2.04 -7.86
N GLU A 103 13.88 2.25 -8.44
CA GLU A 103 12.63 1.62 -8.04
C GLU A 103 12.10 0.72 -9.16
N SER A 104 11.62 -0.47 -8.82
CA SER A 104 10.88 -1.34 -9.73
C SER A 104 9.37 -1.07 -9.68
N PRO A 105 8.60 -1.50 -10.68
CA PRO A 105 7.16 -1.65 -10.54
C PRO A 105 6.81 -2.53 -9.34
N VAL A 106 5.56 -2.43 -8.86
CA VAL A 106 5.05 -3.34 -7.85
C VAL A 106 4.72 -4.67 -8.51
N TYR A 107 5.31 -5.75 -7.98
CA TYR A 107 5.01 -7.12 -8.34
C TYR A 107 4.21 -7.78 -7.22
N TYR A 108 3.55 -8.89 -7.53
CA TYR A 108 2.86 -9.69 -6.52
C TYR A 108 3.15 -11.17 -6.69
N VAL A 109 3.04 -11.90 -5.59
CA VAL A 109 3.05 -13.36 -5.59
C VAL A 109 1.94 -13.87 -4.68
N ALA A 110 1.16 -14.83 -5.17
CA ALA A 110 0.18 -15.54 -4.37
C ALA A 110 0.78 -16.85 -3.89
N THR A 111 0.78 -17.07 -2.58
CA THR A 111 1.35 -18.29 -1.99
C THR A 111 0.59 -18.71 -0.74
N GLN A 112 0.79 -19.95 -0.32
CA GLN A 112 0.24 -20.49 0.91
C GLN A 112 1.33 -20.44 1.98
N LEU A 113 1.10 -19.66 3.04
CA LEU A 113 1.98 -19.61 4.20
C LEU A 113 1.49 -20.56 5.28
N GLU A 114 2.44 -21.23 5.93
CA GLU A 114 2.21 -22.16 7.03
C GLU A 114 2.53 -21.52 8.39
N ALA A 115 1.86 -21.99 9.44
CA ALA A 115 2.04 -21.46 10.79
C ALA A 115 3.39 -21.90 11.38
N GLY A 116 4.14 -20.99 11.99
CA GLY A 116 5.45 -21.28 12.57
C GLY A 116 6.60 -21.29 11.56
N GLU A 117 6.30 -21.24 10.26
CA GLU A 117 7.31 -21.24 9.21
C GLU A 117 7.88 -19.85 8.96
N ARG A 118 9.13 -19.85 8.46
CA ARG A 118 9.89 -18.63 8.16
C ARG A 118 10.21 -18.57 6.69
N TYR A 119 9.79 -17.49 6.04
CA TYR A 119 10.00 -17.27 4.63
C TYR A 119 10.94 -16.08 4.42
N ARG A 120 11.82 -16.15 3.42
CA ARG A 120 12.70 -15.06 3.03
C ARG A 120 12.38 -14.64 1.61
N LEU A 121 12.06 -13.36 1.44
CA LEU A 121 11.99 -12.74 0.12
C LEU A 121 13.41 -12.54 -0.39
N SER A 122 13.71 -13.12 -1.55
CA SER A 122 15.02 -13.06 -2.20
C SER A 122 14.85 -12.58 -3.63
N HIS A 123 15.91 -11.99 -4.17
CA HIS A 123 15.97 -11.59 -5.57
C HIS A 123 17.34 -11.91 -6.15
N GLN A 124 17.43 -11.80 -7.48
CA GLN A 124 18.70 -11.83 -8.17
C GLN A 124 19.62 -10.76 -7.58
N GLU A 125 20.88 -11.13 -7.37
CA GLU A 125 21.90 -10.23 -6.84
C GLU A 125 22.19 -9.09 -7.84
N ILE A 126 22.15 -7.85 -7.34
CA ILE A 126 22.35 -6.63 -8.11
C ILE A 126 23.46 -5.84 -7.42
N GLU A 127 24.68 -5.96 -7.92
CA GLU A 127 25.86 -5.26 -7.36
C GLU A 127 26.22 -4.00 -8.14
N GLN A 128 25.86 -3.95 -9.42
CA GLN A 128 26.23 -2.86 -10.32
C GLN A 128 25.03 -2.01 -10.70
N TYR A 129 25.24 -0.70 -10.79
CA TYR A 129 24.21 0.24 -11.20
C TYR A 129 23.61 -0.10 -12.58
N SER A 130 24.45 -0.56 -13.51
CA SER A 130 23.99 -1.00 -14.84
C SER A 130 23.00 -2.16 -14.80
N ASP A 131 23.12 -3.05 -13.81
CA ASP A 131 22.15 -4.14 -13.61
C ASP A 131 20.89 -3.66 -12.90
N ALA A 132 21.04 -2.69 -11.99
CA ALA A 132 19.91 -2.04 -11.32
C ALA A 132 18.96 -1.36 -12.31
N ILE A 133 19.49 -0.73 -13.38
CA ILE A 133 18.65 -0.14 -14.43
C ILE A 133 17.70 -1.16 -15.06
N LYS A 134 18.13 -2.42 -15.22
CA LYS A 134 17.29 -3.49 -15.80
C LYS A 134 16.13 -3.88 -14.89
N VAL A 135 16.30 -3.70 -13.58
CA VAL A 135 15.28 -3.99 -12.56
C VAL A 135 14.07 -3.06 -12.68
N LYS A 136 14.24 -1.86 -13.24
CA LYS A 136 13.13 -0.96 -13.59
C LYS A 136 12.13 -1.60 -14.54
N GLU A 137 12.57 -2.55 -15.37
CA GLU A 137 11.73 -3.27 -16.33
C GLU A 137 11.32 -4.65 -15.80
N GLN A 138 12.30 -5.39 -15.26
CA GLN A 138 12.09 -6.76 -14.85
C GLN A 138 12.89 -7.09 -13.58
N LEU A 139 12.17 -7.24 -12.48
CA LEU A 139 12.70 -7.82 -11.24
C LEU A 139 12.61 -9.36 -11.31
N SER A 140 13.66 -10.05 -10.87
CA SER A 140 13.66 -11.50 -10.66
C SER A 140 13.69 -11.77 -9.16
N ALA A 141 12.53 -12.13 -8.59
CA ALA A 141 12.38 -12.37 -7.15
C ALA A 141 11.62 -13.68 -6.86
N TRP A 142 11.87 -14.23 -5.67
CA TRP A 142 11.28 -15.47 -5.21
C TRP A 142 11.20 -15.53 -3.69
N LEU A 143 10.27 -16.33 -3.18
CA LEU A 143 10.09 -16.59 -1.75
C LEU A 143 10.69 -17.95 -1.41
N VAL A 144 11.60 -17.98 -0.46
CA VAL A 144 12.27 -19.19 0.03
C VAL A 144 11.73 -19.55 1.40
N ASP A 145 11.34 -20.79 1.62
CA ASP A 145 11.12 -21.32 2.97
C ASP A 145 12.49 -21.60 3.63
N SER A 146 12.74 -20.99 4.78
CA SER A 146 14.01 -21.07 5.52
C SER A 146 14.24 -22.45 6.13
N SER A 147 13.18 -23.19 6.44
CA SER A 147 13.26 -24.53 7.03
C SER A 147 13.71 -25.56 6.00
N SER A 148 13.16 -25.50 4.78
CA SER A 148 13.45 -26.45 3.70
C SER A 148 14.47 -25.94 2.68
N ASN A 149 14.80 -24.64 2.72
CA ASN A 149 15.58 -23.91 1.71
C ASN A 149 15.04 -24.10 0.27
N LYS A 150 13.73 -24.28 0.13
CA LYS A 150 13.05 -24.45 -1.15
C LYS A 150 12.34 -23.16 -1.56
N ILE A 151 12.31 -22.91 -2.87
CA ILE A 151 11.50 -21.85 -3.45
C ILE A 151 10.04 -22.29 -3.38
N VAL A 152 9.24 -21.57 -2.59
CA VAL A 152 7.80 -21.84 -2.41
C VAL A 152 6.93 -20.99 -3.32
N ALA A 153 7.48 -19.88 -3.82
CA ALA A 153 6.81 -19.00 -4.75
C ALA A 153 7.85 -18.23 -5.58
N GLN A 154 7.57 -17.98 -6.85
CA GLN A 154 8.39 -17.16 -7.72
C GLN A 154 7.52 -16.06 -8.31
N LEU A 155 8.16 -14.95 -8.72
CA LEU A 155 7.46 -13.88 -9.43
C LEU A 155 6.73 -14.46 -10.65
N ASP A 156 5.40 -14.45 -10.60
CA ASP A 156 4.60 -14.60 -11.79
C ASP A 156 4.70 -13.29 -12.56
N SER A 157 5.01 -13.39 -13.85
CA SER A 157 5.30 -12.26 -14.74
C SER A 157 4.34 -11.08 -14.51
N TYR A 158 4.88 -9.86 -14.53
CA TYR A 158 4.15 -8.58 -14.57
C TYR A 158 3.00 -8.65 -15.59
N LYS A 159 1.82 -9.09 -15.16
CA LYS A 159 0.60 -8.95 -15.92
C LYS A 159 -0.06 -7.69 -15.40
N ASN A 160 0.16 -6.66 -16.18
CA ASN A 160 -0.55 -5.39 -16.15
C ASN A 160 -2.06 -5.62 -16.41
N GLN A 161 -2.74 -6.22 -15.44
CA GLN A 161 -4.17 -6.08 -15.19
C GLN A 161 -4.22 -5.53 -13.78
N GLU A 162 -4.92 -4.41 -13.58
CA GLU A 162 -5.04 -3.64 -12.31
C GLU A 162 -4.21 -2.34 -12.20
N SER A 163 -3.36 -1.94 -13.16
CA SER A 163 -2.73 -0.59 -13.12
C SER A 163 -3.75 0.53 -12.93
N SER A 164 -4.96 0.39 -13.46
CA SER A 164 -6.01 1.40 -13.27
C SER A 164 -6.62 1.48 -11.87
N LEU A 165 -6.36 0.52 -10.96
CA LEU A 165 -6.86 0.51 -9.58
C LEU A 165 -5.72 0.65 -8.57
N VAL A 166 -4.57 0.00 -8.79
CA VAL A 166 -3.41 0.17 -7.90
C VAL A 166 -2.73 1.53 -8.10
N ASP A 167 -2.58 2.03 -9.33
CA ASP A 167 -1.93 3.34 -9.53
C ASP A 167 -2.78 4.48 -8.95
N LYS A 168 -4.11 4.31 -8.94
CA LYS A 168 -5.05 5.27 -8.32
C LYS A 168 -5.09 5.21 -6.80
N PHE A 169 -4.70 4.08 -6.19
CA PHE A 169 -4.65 3.91 -4.74
C PHE A 169 -3.25 4.17 -4.16
N PHE A 170 -2.20 4.00 -4.96
CA PHE A 170 -0.80 4.03 -4.50
C PHE A 170 0.02 5.22 -5.02
N GLY A 171 -0.56 6.13 -5.81
CA GLY A 171 -0.07 7.51 -5.95
C GLY A 171 1.18 7.68 -6.81
N ASN A 172 1.26 7.00 -7.95
CA ASN A 172 2.26 7.29 -8.98
C ASN A 172 1.65 8.25 -10.02
N ASP A 173 1.76 9.57 -9.77
CA ASP A 173 1.21 10.62 -10.64
C ASP A 173 2.05 10.90 -11.92
N ASP A 174 3.08 10.12 -12.22
CA ASP A 174 4.02 10.37 -13.33
C ASP A 174 4.04 9.28 -14.42
N ALA A 175 2.89 8.66 -14.73
CA ALA A 175 2.80 7.80 -15.93
C ALA A 175 2.46 8.63 -17.18
N PRO A 176 3.31 8.64 -18.24
CA PRO A 176 2.97 9.32 -19.48
C PRO A 176 1.78 8.61 -20.15
N VAL A 177 0.76 9.40 -20.49
CA VAL A 177 -0.44 8.96 -21.22
C VAL A 177 -0.03 8.48 -22.61
N VAL A 178 0.28 7.19 -22.73
CA VAL A 178 0.43 6.53 -24.04
C VAL A 178 -0.97 6.26 -24.58
N GLN A 179 -1.49 7.21 -25.36
CA GLN A 179 -2.65 7.00 -26.23
C GLN A 179 -2.28 6.00 -27.33
N LYS A 180 -2.54 4.72 -27.11
CA LYS A 180 -2.47 3.74 -28.19
C LYS A 180 -3.81 3.74 -28.94
N SER A 181 -3.86 4.57 -29.97
CA SER A 181 -4.85 4.51 -31.05
C SER A 181 -4.92 3.09 -31.62
N VAL A 182 -6.02 2.40 -31.34
CA VAL A 182 -6.35 1.14 -32.01
C VAL A 182 -6.97 1.49 -33.37
N VAL A 183 -6.14 1.39 -34.42
CA VAL A 183 -6.59 1.34 -35.80
C VAL A 183 -7.22 -0.04 -36.03
N GLN A 184 -8.56 -0.10 -36.06
CA GLN A 184 -9.29 -1.23 -36.65
C GLN A 184 -9.74 -0.83 -38.06
N LYS A 185 -9.29 -1.60 -39.07
CA LYS A 185 -9.81 -1.52 -40.45
C LYS A 185 -11.10 -2.36 -40.57
N PRO A 186 -12.05 -1.98 -41.44
CA PRO A 186 -13.48 -2.25 -41.29
C PRO A 186 -13.97 -3.42 -42.14
N VAL A 187 -15.05 -4.08 -41.71
CA VAL A 187 -15.91 -4.90 -42.59
C VAL A 187 -17.37 -4.51 -42.40
N ALA A 188 -17.81 -3.70 -43.37
CA ALA A 188 -19.10 -3.69 -44.06
C ALA A 188 -20.39 -4.03 -43.29
N GLN A 189 -21.17 -2.98 -42.97
CA GLN A 189 -22.64 -3.02 -43.11
C GLN A 189 -23.18 -1.65 -43.58
N LYS A 190 -24.08 -1.68 -44.57
CA LYS A 190 -24.95 -0.59 -45.06
C LYS A 190 -26.18 -1.26 -45.70
N PRO A 191 -27.28 -0.54 -45.99
CA PRO A 191 -27.88 0.64 -45.35
C PRO A 191 -29.39 0.39 -45.04
N VAL A 192 -30.18 1.25 -44.38
CA VAL A 192 -31.00 2.36 -44.96
C VAL A 192 -31.92 2.90 -43.84
N VAL A 193 -31.77 4.14 -43.37
CA VAL A 193 -32.57 5.38 -43.62
C VAL A 193 -34.07 5.37 -43.22
N GLN A 194 -34.48 6.23 -42.26
CA GLN A 194 -35.37 7.42 -42.42
C GLN A 194 -36.21 7.78 -41.18
N GLN A 195 -36.13 9.07 -40.79
CA GLN A 195 -36.99 9.81 -39.86
C GLN A 195 -38.46 9.84 -40.29
N LYS A 196 -39.39 9.90 -39.32
CA LYS A 196 -40.52 10.85 -39.38
C LYS A 196 -41.10 11.20 -37.99
N THR A 197 -41.27 12.50 -37.79
CA THR A 197 -41.98 13.25 -36.73
C THR A 197 -43.49 12.99 -36.69
N VAL A 198 -44.13 13.09 -35.50
CA VAL A 198 -45.35 13.92 -35.23
C VAL A 198 -45.43 14.25 -33.73
N ALA A 199 -45.74 15.52 -33.45
CA ALA A 199 -45.93 16.17 -32.15
C ALA A 199 -47.36 16.08 -31.63
N VAL A 200 -47.62 16.28 -30.32
CA VAL A 200 -48.72 17.10 -29.76
C VAL A 200 -48.38 17.54 -28.31
N LYS A 201 -48.49 18.85 -28.04
CA LYS A 201 -48.77 19.56 -26.76
C LYS A 201 -50.15 20.25 -26.93
N PRO A 202 -50.76 20.97 -25.95
CA PRO A 202 -50.58 21.09 -24.48
C PRO A 202 -51.95 21.02 -23.73
N VAL A 203 -52.00 21.29 -22.41
CA VAL A 203 -52.97 22.20 -21.73
C VAL A 203 -52.76 22.17 -20.19
N SER A 204 -52.47 23.34 -19.61
CA SER A 204 -52.66 23.73 -18.18
C SER A 204 -53.92 24.62 -18.10
N PRO A 205 -54.60 24.88 -16.93
CA PRO A 205 -54.14 25.81 -15.86
C PRO A 205 -54.81 25.54 -14.46
N PRO A 206 -54.84 26.43 -13.43
CA PRO A 206 -53.99 27.58 -13.04
C PRO A 206 -53.48 27.55 -11.58
N ALA A 207 -52.57 28.48 -11.27
CA ALA A 207 -52.18 28.95 -9.94
C ALA A 207 -53.26 29.81 -9.26
N PRO A 208 -53.07 30.15 -7.97
CA PRO A 208 -53.11 31.57 -7.58
C PRO A 208 -51.75 32.05 -7.03
N LYS A 209 -51.47 33.32 -7.30
CA LYS A 209 -50.33 34.11 -6.84
C LYS A 209 -50.75 34.94 -5.62
N ASP A 210 -49.75 35.35 -4.82
CA ASP A 210 -49.43 36.74 -4.39
C ASP A 210 -48.58 36.64 -3.09
N LEU A 211 -47.28 37.01 -3.12
CA LEU A 211 -46.69 38.32 -2.74
C LEU A 211 -47.05 38.68 -1.28
N GLU A 212 -46.14 38.91 -0.33
CA GLU A 212 -45.01 39.85 -0.36
C GLU A 212 -44.18 39.76 0.97
N LYS A 213 -42.84 39.83 0.84
CA LYS A 213 -41.81 40.48 1.69
C LYS A 213 -41.63 40.37 3.24
N ASP A 214 -40.33 40.38 3.55
CA ASP A 214 -39.59 41.07 4.63
C ASP A 214 -39.09 40.31 5.90
N VAL A 215 -37.77 40.08 5.90
CA VAL A 215 -36.69 40.31 6.90
C VAL A 215 -36.88 39.97 8.41
N VAL A 216 -35.75 39.47 8.97
CA VAL A 216 -35.20 39.45 10.36
C VAL A 216 -35.56 38.34 11.37
N ALA A 217 -34.48 37.63 11.76
CA ALA A 217 -34.01 37.28 13.10
C ALA A 217 -34.77 36.29 14.02
N ASP A 218 -33.97 35.30 14.47
CA ASP A 218 -33.88 34.69 15.81
C ASP A 218 -34.76 33.48 16.22
N ALA A 219 -34.03 32.52 16.81
CA ALA A 219 -34.37 31.52 17.83
C ALA A 219 -35.45 30.43 17.62
N GLN A 220 -34.91 29.21 17.56
CA GLN A 220 -35.26 28.00 18.35
C GLN A 220 -36.53 27.16 18.08
N LEU A 221 -36.22 25.87 17.86
CA LEU A 221 -36.89 24.65 18.31
C LEU A 221 -38.34 24.40 17.86
N THR A 222 -38.45 23.60 16.81
CA THR A 222 -39.55 22.63 16.66
C THR A 222 -39.00 21.30 16.18
N GLN A 223 -39.19 20.27 17.01
CA GLN A 223 -39.06 18.87 16.63
C GLN A 223 -40.08 18.59 15.53
N GLU A 224 -39.60 18.28 14.33
CA GLU A 224 -40.42 17.59 13.33
C GLU A 224 -39.93 16.15 13.19
N SER A 225 -40.78 15.28 13.72
CA SER A 225 -40.88 13.84 13.53
C SER A 225 -40.46 13.38 12.13
N TYR A 226 -39.48 12.47 12.08
CA TYR A 226 -39.23 11.65 10.90
C TYR A 226 -40.30 10.55 10.85
N THR A 227 -41.22 10.63 9.89
CA THR A 227 -42.05 9.51 9.48
C THR A 227 -41.22 8.57 8.61
N LEU A 228 -41.18 7.30 9.04
CA LEU A 228 -40.54 6.18 8.36
C LEU A 228 -41.17 5.92 6.99
N VAL A 229 -40.38 6.02 5.93
CA VAL A 229 -40.55 5.25 4.69
C VAL A 229 -39.19 4.65 4.31
N GLU A 230 -39.23 3.36 4.02
CA GLU A 230 -38.13 2.41 3.87
C GLU A 230 -36.98 2.84 2.94
N LYS A 231 -35.76 2.89 3.51
CA LYS A 231 -34.60 2.10 3.04
C LYS A 231 -33.54 2.14 4.13
N LYS A 232 -33.05 0.99 4.62
CA LYS A 232 -31.94 0.93 5.59
C LYS A 232 -30.66 1.45 4.93
N SER A 233 -30.46 2.76 4.91
CA SER A 233 -29.14 3.32 4.67
C SER A 233 -28.32 3.16 5.94
N SER A 234 -27.18 2.47 5.85
CA SER A 234 -26.27 2.30 6.98
C SER A 234 -25.86 3.67 7.55
N VAL A 235 -25.48 3.74 8.85
CA VAL A 235 -24.98 4.98 9.47
C VAL A 235 -23.83 5.58 8.64
N VAL A 236 -23.04 4.71 8.02
CA VAL A 236 -21.97 5.09 7.08
C VAL A 236 -22.53 5.75 5.83
N GLU A 237 -23.57 5.21 5.20
CA GLU A 237 -24.22 5.85 4.04
C GLU A 237 -24.82 7.22 4.38
N GLN A 238 -25.32 7.40 5.60
CA GLN A 238 -25.81 8.71 6.05
C GLN A 238 -24.66 9.72 6.21
N LEU A 239 -23.54 9.30 6.80
CA LEU A 239 -22.33 10.14 6.90
C LEU A 239 -21.75 10.47 5.52
N GLN A 240 -21.76 9.51 4.59
CA GLN A 240 -21.32 9.72 3.20
C GLN A 240 -22.23 10.70 2.46
N ALA A 241 -23.54 10.59 2.61
CA ALA A 241 -24.50 11.52 2.02
C ALA A 241 -24.31 12.95 2.57
N LEU A 242 -24.09 13.07 3.89
CA LEU A 242 -23.81 14.35 4.53
C LEU A 242 -22.49 14.95 4.02
N TRP A 243 -21.44 14.14 3.89
CA TRP A 243 -20.14 14.55 3.36
C TRP A 243 -20.23 15.04 1.91
N ASN A 244 -21.00 14.36 1.07
CA ASN A 244 -21.21 14.75 -0.33
C ASN A 244 -21.96 16.08 -0.47
N LYS A 245 -22.85 16.39 0.48
CA LYS A 245 -23.59 17.65 0.53
C LYS A 245 -22.79 18.81 1.11
N ALA A 246 -21.79 18.53 1.94
CA ALA A 246 -20.94 19.54 2.56
C ALA A 246 -20.11 20.32 1.52
N SER A 247 -19.99 21.62 1.76
CA SER A 247 -19.17 22.55 0.98
C SER A 247 -17.66 22.35 1.21
N THR A 248 -16.84 22.93 0.33
CA THR A 248 -15.38 22.90 0.46
C THR A 248 -14.91 23.52 1.77
N GLU A 249 -15.56 24.57 2.24
CA GLU A 249 -15.23 25.25 3.50
C GLU A 249 -15.51 24.37 4.72
N GLU A 250 -16.66 23.68 4.75
CA GLU A 250 -17.03 22.76 5.84
C GLU A 250 -16.09 21.55 5.90
N ARG A 251 -15.68 21.00 4.74
CA ARG A 251 -14.70 19.91 4.68
C ARG A 251 -13.33 20.34 5.21
N GLN A 252 -12.90 21.57 4.93
CA GLN A 252 -11.65 22.12 5.45
C GLN A 252 -11.72 22.37 6.96
N ALA A 253 -12.85 22.85 7.48
CA ALA A 253 -13.06 23.00 8.92
C ALA A 253 -12.99 21.64 9.63
N PHE A 254 -13.61 20.61 9.06
CA PHE A 254 -13.51 19.24 9.57
C PHE A 254 -12.07 18.72 9.54
N HIS A 255 -11.35 18.96 8.44
CA HIS A 255 -9.93 18.60 8.33
C HIS A 255 -9.09 19.30 9.42
N LYS A 256 -9.29 20.61 9.65
CA LYS A 256 -8.59 21.34 10.72
C LYS A 256 -8.85 20.76 12.11
N TRP A 257 -10.06 20.29 12.38
CA TRP A 257 -10.41 19.66 13.66
C TRP A 257 -9.68 18.32 13.91
N LEU A 258 -9.41 17.52 12.85
CA LEU A 258 -8.65 16.27 12.99
C LEU A 258 -7.22 16.49 13.51
N TYR A 259 -6.62 17.65 13.23
CA TYR A 259 -5.29 18.02 13.69
C TYR A 259 -5.29 18.89 14.95
N SER A 260 -6.46 19.24 15.51
CA SER A 260 -6.56 20.02 16.75
C SER A 260 -6.72 19.14 18.00
N LYS A 261 -6.60 17.83 17.86
CA LYS A 261 -6.83 16.80 18.88
C LYS A 261 -5.55 16.01 19.12
#